data_AF-A0A4R4ZQA8-F1
#
_entry.id   AF-A0A4R4ZQA8-F1
#
_cell.length_a   1.000
_cell.length_b   1.000
_cell.length_c   1.000
_cell.angle_alpha   90.00
_cell.angle_beta   90.00
_cell.angle_gamma   90.00
#
_symmetry.space_group_name_H-M   'P 1'
#
loop_
_entity.id
_entity.type
_entity.pdbx_description
1 polymer ?
#
loop_
_entity_poly.entity_id
_entity_poly.type
_entity_poly.pdbx_seq_one_letter_code
_entity_poly.pdbx_strand_id
1 'polypeptide(L)'
;MNGDSSEALGLIVRDIGEAGVAEMAGSPGLAAAVDQHVASLRDELGAPGAPPGVDQLMGYLHGFAEDAFNRGWWPEDTRDWEFVRIVAVCWMMRGAA
;
A
#
# COMPACT_ATOMS: atom_id res chain seq x y z
N MET A 1 -0.74 -8.59 -24.11
CA MET A 1 0.32 -8.97 -23.17
C MET A 1 0.16 -8.30 -21.79
N ASN A 2 -0.63 -7.23 -21.65
CA ASN A 2 -0.74 -6.48 -20.38
C ASN A 2 -1.47 -7.20 -19.23
N GLY A 3 -2.20 -8.28 -19.50
CA GLY A 3 -2.95 -9.01 -18.46
C GLY A 3 -2.05 -9.79 -17.49
N ASP A 4 -0.99 -10.42 -18.01
CA ASP A 4 -0.08 -11.27 -17.23
C ASP A 4 0.80 -10.45 -16.27
N SER A 5 1.30 -9.30 -16.74
CA SER A 5 2.05 -8.34 -15.90
C SER A 5 1.19 -7.73 -14.79
N SER A 6 -0.08 -7.42 -15.07
CA SER A 6 -1.01 -6.85 -14.09
C SER A 6 -1.39 -7.87 -13.01
N GLU A 7 -1.57 -9.14 -13.38
CA GLU A 7 -1.82 -10.23 -12.44
C GLU A 7 -0.60 -10.51 -11.56
N ALA A 8 0.59 -10.59 -12.15
CA ALA A 8 1.84 -10.75 -11.41
C ALA A 8 2.09 -9.61 -10.41
N LEU A 9 1.81 -8.37 -10.83
CA LEU A 9 1.88 -7.20 -9.96
C LEU A 9 0.92 -7.33 -8.77
N GLY A 10 -0.32 -7.75 -9.02
CA GLY A 10 -1.32 -7.95 -7.97
C GLY A 10 -0.87 -8.97 -6.91
N LEU A 11 -0.21 -10.06 -7.33
CA LEU A 11 0.35 -11.06 -6.42
C LEU A 11 1.47 -10.48 -5.55
N ILE A 12 2.42 -9.77 -6.16
CA ILE A 12 3.54 -9.16 -5.44
C ILE A 12 3.03 -8.15 -4.41
N VAL A 13 2.10 -7.27 -4.80
CA VAL A 13 1.52 -6.26 -3.91
C VAL A 13 0.78 -6.89 -2.74
N ARG A 14 0.01 -7.96 -2.98
CA ARG A 14 -0.65 -8.71 -1.91
C ARG A 14 0.36 -9.29 -0.93
N ASP A 15 1.40 -9.95 -1.44
CA ASP A 15 2.42 -10.60 -0.60
C ASP A 15 3.20 -9.57 0.24
N ILE A 16 3.53 -8.40 -0.33
CA ILE A 16 4.11 -7.26 0.39
C ILE A 16 3.16 -6.79 1.50
N GLY A 17 1.89 -6.57 1.16
CA GLY A 17 0.89 -6.09 2.11
C GLY A 17 0.68 -7.07 3.28
N GLU A 18 0.63 -8.36 2.99
CA GLU A 18 0.49 -9.40 4.02
C GLU A 18 1.70 -9.46 4.95
N ALA A 19 2.91 -9.50 4.39
CA ALA A 19 4.15 -9.54 5.16
C ALA A 19 4.34 -8.27 6.00
N GLY A 20 4.14 -7.09 5.39
CA GLY A 20 4.33 -5.82 6.08
C GLY A 20 3.34 -5.59 7.21
N VAL A 21 2.06 -5.96 7.03
CA VAL A 21 1.08 -5.84 8.13
C VAL A 21 1.41 -6.80 9.28
N ALA A 22 1.93 -8.00 8.99
CA ALA A 22 2.40 -8.91 10.05
C ALA A 22 3.62 -8.33 10.80
N GLU A 23 4.58 -7.75 10.07
CA GLU A 23 5.81 -7.16 10.63
C GLU A 23 5.54 -5.95 11.55
N MET A 24 4.48 -5.18 11.29
CA MET A 24 4.10 -4.03 12.14
C MET A 24 3.94 -4.40 13.62
N ALA A 25 3.58 -5.65 13.94
CA ALA A 25 3.45 -6.11 15.33
C ALA A 25 4.81 -6.21 16.06
N GLY A 26 5.89 -6.45 15.34
CA GLY A 26 7.25 -6.60 15.87
C GLY A 26 8.12 -5.33 15.73
N SER A 27 7.73 -4.41 14.86
CA SER A 27 8.51 -3.22 14.50
C SER A 27 7.73 -1.93 14.74
N PRO A 28 7.86 -1.30 15.93
CA PRO A 28 7.19 -0.02 16.23
C PRO A 28 7.55 1.11 15.25
N GLY A 29 8.77 1.09 14.71
CA GLY A 29 9.21 2.06 13.69
C GLY A 29 8.44 1.91 12.38
N LEU A 30 8.20 0.67 11.93
CA LEU A 30 7.36 0.41 10.77
C LEU A 30 5.91 0.81 11.03
N ALA A 31 5.35 0.46 12.19
CA ALA A 31 3.99 0.85 12.56
C ALA A 31 3.79 2.38 12.52
N ALA A 32 4.74 3.14 13.09
CA ALA A 32 4.69 4.59 13.05
C ALA A 32 4.79 5.17 11.62
N ALA A 33 5.65 4.60 10.77
CA ALA A 33 5.75 5.01 9.37
C ALA A 33 4.47 4.72 8.58
N VAL A 34 3.85 3.56 8.81
CA VAL A 34 2.56 3.20 8.24
C VAL A 34 1.48 4.18 8.68
N ASP A 35 1.38 4.51 9.98
CA ASP A 35 0.40 5.48 10.49
C ASP A 35 0.53 6.85 9.83
N GLN A 36 1.76 7.31 9.58
CA GLN A 36 2.01 8.56 8.84
C GLN A 36 1.49 8.50 7.41
N HIS A 37 1.75 7.39 6.71
CA HIS A 37 1.24 7.19 5.35
C HIS A 37 -0.29 7.08 5.32
N VAL A 38 -0.91 6.44 6.32
CA VAL A 38 -2.37 6.38 6.46
C VAL A 38 -2.98 7.76 6.65
N ALA A 39 -2.35 8.63 7.45
CA ALA A 39 -2.81 10.01 7.61
C ALA A 39 -2.76 10.76 6.27
N SER A 40 -1.65 10.68 5.55
CA SER A 40 -1.51 11.33 4.24
C SER A 40 -2.47 10.75 3.19
N LEU A 41 -2.72 9.44 3.18
CA LEU A 41 -3.72 8.81 2.29
C LEU A 41 -5.15 9.29 2.56
N ARG A 42 -5.50 9.52 3.82
CA ARG A 42 -6.82 10.08 4.18
C ARG A 42 -6.96 11.51 3.67
N ASP A 43 -5.91 12.31 3.75
CA ASP A 43 -5.92 13.68 3.24
C ASP A 43 -5.93 13.74 1.70
N GLU A 44 -5.26 12.81 1.02
CA GLU A 44 -5.17 12.76 -0.44
C GLU A 44 -6.41 12.17 -1.12
N LEU A 45 -6.97 11.11 -0.54
CA LEU A 45 -8.02 10.30 -1.19
C LEU A 45 -9.39 10.50 -0.54
N GLY A 46 -9.44 10.81 0.76
CA GLY A 46 -10.70 10.96 1.49
C GLY A 46 -11.51 12.17 1.04
N ALA A 47 -12.82 12.07 1.16
CA ALA A 47 -13.69 13.25 1.10
C ALA A 47 -13.62 14.01 2.43
N PRO A 48 -13.97 15.31 2.48
CA PRO A 48 -14.01 16.05 3.75
C PRO A 48 -14.86 15.33 4.81
N GLY A 49 -14.20 14.89 5.88
CA GLY A 49 -14.86 14.17 6.99
C GLY A 49 -15.16 12.69 6.75
N ALA A 50 -14.68 12.07 5.67
CA ALA A 50 -14.89 10.66 5.38
C ALA A 50 -13.60 9.95 4.88
N PRO A 51 -13.30 8.73 5.36
CA PRO A 51 -12.18 7.95 4.86
C PRO A 51 -12.40 7.53 3.40
N PRO A 52 -11.33 7.25 2.64
CA PRO A 52 -11.45 6.73 1.27
C PRO A 52 -12.11 5.34 1.27
N GLY A 53 -12.92 5.08 0.24
CA GLY A 53 -13.57 3.79 0.03
C GLY A 53 -12.63 2.72 -0.51
N VAL A 54 -13.04 1.44 -0.40
CA VAL A 54 -12.23 0.29 -0.86
C VAL A 54 -11.88 0.38 -2.35
N ASP A 55 -12.84 0.76 -3.22
CA ASP A 55 -12.59 0.88 -4.66
C ASP A 55 -11.55 1.97 -4.99
N GLN A 56 -11.56 3.07 -4.23
CA GLN A 56 -10.61 4.16 -4.40
C GLN A 56 -9.21 3.76 -3.93
N LEU A 57 -9.12 3.04 -2.81
CA LEU A 57 -7.87 2.46 -2.31
C LEU A 57 -7.29 1.43 -3.28
N MET A 58 -8.14 0.58 -3.86
CA MET A 58 -7.73 -0.41 -4.88
C MET A 58 -7.20 0.25 -6.15
N GLY A 59 -7.91 1.25 -6.67
CA GLY A 59 -7.46 2.00 -7.85
C GLY A 59 -6.13 2.72 -7.59
N TYR A 60 -5.99 3.34 -6.42
CA TYR A 60 -4.76 3.98 -6.00
C TYR A 60 -3.61 2.97 -5.90
N LEU A 61 -3.80 1.86 -5.20
CA LEU A 61 -2.77 0.84 -4.99
C LEU A 61 -2.26 0.27 -6.31
N HIS A 62 -3.17 -0.01 -7.24
CA HIS A 62 -2.80 -0.55 -8.56
C HIS A 62 -1.91 0.44 -9.34
N GLY A 63 -2.37 1.69 -9.51
CA GLY A 63 -1.62 2.70 -10.25
C GLY A 63 -0.31 3.08 -9.55
N PHE A 64 -0.32 3.15 -8.22
CA PHE A 64 0.87 3.41 -7.41
C PHE A 64 1.95 2.35 -7.62
N ALA A 65 1.56 1.07 -7.47
CA ALA A 65 2.50 -0.03 -7.60
C ALA A 65 3.01 -0.13 -9.05
N GLU A 66 2.12 -0.04 -10.04
CA GLU A 66 2.50 -0.06 -11.45
C GLU A 66 3.53 1.03 -11.78
N ASP A 67 3.31 2.28 -11.34
CA ASP A 67 4.27 3.36 -11.54
C ASP A 67 5.61 3.09 -10.82
N ALA A 68 5.58 2.65 -9.56
CA ALA A 68 6.78 2.34 -8.80
C ALA A 68 7.64 1.26 -9.49
N PHE A 69 7.05 0.14 -9.90
CA PHE A 69 7.76 -0.92 -10.61
C PHE A 69 8.26 -0.47 -11.98
N ASN A 70 7.48 0.35 -12.71
CA ASN A 70 7.92 0.93 -13.98
C ASN A 70 9.11 1.89 -13.81
N ARG A 71 9.23 2.54 -12.64
CA ARG A 71 10.40 3.35 -12.25
C ARG A 71 11.60 2.51 -11.77
N GLY A 72 11.46 1.18 -11.74
CA GLY A 72 12.51 0.24 -11.35
C GLY A 72 12.61 -0.01 -9.84
N TRP A 73 11.61 0.38 -9.06
CA TRP A 73 11.56 0.03 -7.64
C TRP A 73 11.33 -1.48 -7.46
N TRP A 74 11.95 -2.06 -6.44
CA TRP A 74 11.73 -3.42 -5.98
C TRP A 74 11.77 -3.47 -4.44
N PRO A 75 10.94 -4.27 -3.77
CA PRO A 75 10.84 -4.29 -2.30
C PRO A 75 12.07 -4.97 -1.67
N GLU A 76 13.15 -4.23 -1.48
CA GLU A 76 14.38 -4.70 -0.84
C GLU A 76 14.46 -4.31 0.65
N ASP A 77 13.85 -3.19 1.05
CA ASP A 77 13.87 -2.70 2.43
C ASP A 77 12.45 -2.33 2.93
N THR A 78 12.14 -2.78 4.15
CA THR A 78 10.90 -2.41 4.86
C THR A 78 10.76 -0.92 5.17
N ARG A 79 11.83 -0.14 4.99
CA ARG A 79 11.87 1.31 5.18
C ARG A 79 11.70 2.08 3.88
N ASP A 80 11.62 1.38 2.75
CA ASP A 80 11.36 2.01 1.46
C ASP A 80 10.01 2.71 1.50
N TRP A 81 9.98 3.92 0.96
CA TRP A 81 8.75 4.72 0.98
C TRP A 81 7.61 4.01 0.22
N GLU A 82 7.91 3.40 -0.92
CA GLU A 82 6.99 2.58 -1.71
C GLU A 82 6.49 1.34 -0.93
N PHE A 83 7.37 0.63 -0.22
CA PHE A 83 6.99 -0.49 0.63
C PHE A 83 5.99 -0.06 1.69
N VAL A 84 6.34 0.98 2.47
CA VAL A 84 5.48 1.49 3.55
C VAL A 84 4.15 2.01 2.99
N ARG A 85 4.14 2.62 1.80
CA ARG A 85 2.92 3.08 1.15
C ARG A 85 1.99 1.93 0.75
N ILE A 86 2.54 0.85 0.18
CA ILE A 86 1.76 -0.35 -0.16
C ILE A 86 1.15 -0.97 1.11
N VAL A 87 1.96 -1.14 2.16
CA VAL A 87 1.50 -1.68 3.45
C VAL A 87 0.40 -0.82 4.07
N ALA A 88 0.53 0.52 4.00
CA ALA A 88 -0.48 1.44 4.51
C ALA A 88 -1.83 1.30 3.80
N VAL A 89 -1.84 1.17 2.47
CA VAL A 89 -3.09 0.97 1.72
C VAL A 89 -3.71 -0.38 2.07
N CYS A 90 -2.92 -1.46 2.12
CA CYS A 90 -3.39 -2.78 2.53
C CYS A 90 -3.95 -2.79 3.96
N TRP A 91 -3.32 -2.05 4.89
CA TRP A 91 -3.82 -1.86 6.25
C TRP A 91 -5.17 -1.15 6.28
N MET A 92 -5.32 -0.06 5.53
CA MET A 92 -6.59 0.67 5.43
C MET A 92 -7.70 -0.20 4.85
N MET A 93 -7.40 -1.02 3.85
CA MET A 93 -8.37 -1.94 3.26
C MET A 93 -8.82 -3.03 4.24
N ARG A 94 -7.93 -3.54 5.11
CA ARG A 94 -8.30 -4.50 6.16
C ARG A 94 -9.25 -3.92 7.20
N GLY A 95 -9.12 -2.62 7.51
CA GLY A 95 -9.99 -1.92 8.45
C GLY A 95 -11.29 -1.38 7.84
N ALA A 96 -11.43 -1.40 6.52
CA ALA A 96 -12.62 -0.99 5.79
C ALA A 96 -13.59 -2.15 5.48
N ALA A 97 -13.15 -3.40 5.71
CA ALA A 97 -13.94 -4.62 5.64
C ALA A 97 -14.61 -4.93 6.98
#